data_AF-A0A2N5TWA3-F1
#
_entry.id   AF-A0A2N5TWA3-F1
#
_cell.length_a   1.000
_cell.length_b   1.000
_cell.length_c   1.000
_cell.angle_alpha   90.00
_cell.angle_beta   90.00
_cell.angle_gamma   90.00
#
_symmetry.space_group_name_H-M   'P 1'
#
loop_
_entity.id
_entity.type
_entity.pdbx_description
1 polymer ?
#
loop_
_entity_poly.entity_id
_entity_poly.type
_entity_poly.pdbx_seq_one_letter_code
_entity_poly.pdbx_strand_id
1 'polypeptide(L)'
;MEGHETGDWELLKNSLLRKWGRATPLRRYWEENMTQLVQKSIDNQGIQTNVQYKKFISEFEEMMDYFTRMEYSNLNPENGEPLWKTLSAELKKEVTKELSHAKKLKKTKDGKKIIPNLSTLKIYVEEALVIVDFDGEEEEVITTKKNVKIQEPVRLESQEDAFRRAMETCKREAQPYPRSTSPNFPEGRMRTGPLECYYCKKRHTIPDCDDFARDYKE
;
A
#
# COMPACT_ATOMS: atom_id res chain seq x y z
N MET A 1 8.99 -11.18 -27.13
CA MET A 1 8.62 -11.25 -25.69
C MET A 1 7.25 -11.88 -25.68
N GLU A 2 7.07 -13.05 -25.07
CA GLU A 2 5.91 -13.94 -25.33
C GLU A 2 4.55 -13.23 -25.29
N GLY A 3 4.29 -12.34 -24.33
CA GLY A 3 2.99 -11.64 -24.24
C GLY A 3 2.70 -10.69 -25.40
N HIS A 4 3.73 -10.14 -26.05
CA HIS A 4 3.57 -9.34 -27.26
C HIS A 4 3.27 -10.23 -28.49
N GLU A 5 3.79 -11.45 -28.52
CA GLU A 5 3.61 -12.39 -29.63
C GLU A 5 2.25 -13.12 -29.53
N THR A 6 1.75 -13.36 -28.31
CA THR A 6 0.45 -14.00 -28.07
C THR A 6 -0.72 -13.01 -27.93
N GLY A 7 -0.45 -11.70 -27.89
CA GLY A 7 -1.46 -10.66 -27.65
C GLY A 7 -2.01 -10.63 -26.21
N ASP A 8 -1.35 -11.33 -25.29
CA ASP A 8 -1.69 -11.36 -23.87
C ASP A 8 -1.05 -10.17 -23.15
N TRP A 9 -1.84 -9.11 -22.98
CA TRP A 9 -1.42 -7.86 -22.34
C TRP A 9 -1.05 -8.05 -20.86
N GLU A 10 -1.62 -9.02 -20.15
CA GLU A 10 -1.28 -9.29 -18.76
C GLU A 10 0.10 -9.97 -18.67
N LEU A 11 0.34 -10.95 -19.54
CA LEU A 11 1.63 -11.62 -19.64
C LEU A 11 2.73 -10.62 -20.05
N LEU A 12 2.42 -9.74 -21.01
CA LEU A 12 3.35 -8.68 -21.43
C LEU A 12 3.64 -7.71 -20.27
N LYS A 13 2.61 -7.18 -19.60
CA LYS A 13 2.75 -6.27 -18.46
C LYS A 13 3.59 -6.90 -17.34
N ASN A 14 3.31 -8.16 -16.98
CA ASN A 14 4.07 -8.88 -15.97
C ASN A 14 5.53 -9.09 -16.38
N SER A 15 5.78 -9.41 -17.65
CA SER A 15 7.14 -9.57 -18.17
C SER A 15 7.94 -8.26 -18.18
N LEU A 16 7.29 -7.14 -18.51
CA LEU A 16 7.88 -5.80 -18.49
C LEU A 16 8.19 -5.34 -17.07
N LEU A 17 7.24 -5.48 -16.15
CA LEU A 17 7.45 -5.17 -14.74
C LEU A 17 8.55 -6.04 -14.13
N ARG A 18 8.64 -7.32 -14.53
CA ARG A 18 9.69 -8.23 -14.08
C ARG A 18 11.08 -7.85 -14.60
N LYS A 19 11.20 -7.46 -15.87
CA LYS A 19 12.50 -7.16 -16.51
C LYS A 19 12.98 -5.72 -16.29
N TRP A 20 12.07 -4.75 -16.26
CA TRP A 20 12.39 -3.32 -16.22
C TRP A 20 11.60 -2.53 -15.17
N GLY A 21 10.63 -3.13 -14.49
CA GLY A 21 9.81 -2.43 -13.49
C GLY A 21 10.48 -2.17 -12.15
N ARG A 22 11.70 -2.67 -11.91
CA ARG A 22 12.46 -2.37 -10.70
C ARG A 22 13.60 -1.39 -11.01
N ALA A 23 13.43 -0.13 -10.57
CA ALA A 23 14.45 0.92 -10.68
C ALA A 23 15.62 0.74 -9.70
N THR A 24 15.45 -0.08 -8.67
CA THR A 24 16.51 -0.44 -7.73
C THR A 24 17.24 -1.70 -8.19
N PRO A 25 18.59 -1.72 -8.16
CA PRO A 25 19.34 -2.95 -8.41
C PRO A 25 18.87 -4.03 -7.45
N LEU A 26 18.78 -5.29 -7.91
CA LEU A 26 18.35 -6.42 -7.08
C LEU A 26 19.14 -6.41 -5.78
N ARG A 27 18.45 -6.07 -4.68
CA ARG A 27 19.05 -6.07 -3.35
C ARG A 27 19.48 -7.51 -3.07
N ARG A 28 20.77 -7.71 -2.81
CA ARG A 28 21.31 -9.04 -2.51
C ARG A 28 20.99 -9.38 -1.08
N TYR A 29 20.37 -10.53 -0.87
CA TYR A 29 20.07 -11.06 0.45
C TYR A 29 20.89 -12.31 0.75
N TRP A 30 21.18 -12.52 2.02
CA TRP A 30 21.84 -13.71 2.56
C TRP A 30 20.84 -14.45 3.44
N GLU A 31 21.05 -15.75 3.68
CA GLU A 31 20.13 -16.56 4.51
C GLU A 31 19.92 -15.94 5.92
N GLU A 32 20.97 -15.32 6.47
CA GLU A 32 20.93 -14.59 7.74
C GLU A 32 19.99 -13.38 7.71
N ASN A 33 19.71 -12.79 6.54
CA ASN A 33 18.84 -11.62 6.45
C ASN A 33 17.40 -11.99 6.84
N MET A 34 16.96 -13.22 6.56
CA MET A 34 15.65 -13.71 6.94
C MET A 34 15.53 -13.85 8.47
N THR A 35 16.55 -14.43 9.11
CA THR A 35 16.57 -14.57 10.58
C THR A 35 16.72 -13.21 11.25
N GLN A 36 17.52 -12.30 10.71
CA GLN A 36 17.64 -10.92 11.19
C GLN A 36 16.32 -10.14 11.07
N LEU A 37 15.56 -10.29 9.99
CA LEU A 37 14.25 -9.64 9.84
C LEU A 37 13.27 -10.11 10.92
N VAL A 38 13.24 -11.43 11.17
CA VAL A 38 12.40 -12.03 12.21
C VAL A 38 12.85 -11.54 13.60
N GLN A 39 14.15 -11.60 13.89
CA GLN A 39 14.70 -11.19 15.18
C GLN A 39 14.46 -9.72 15.47
N LYS A 40 14.69 -8.84 14.49
CA LYS A 40 14.40 -7.40 14.59
C LYS A 40 12.94 -7.13 14.95
N SER A 41 12.01 -7.93 14.42
CA SER A 41 10.59 -7.78 14.76
C SER A 41 10.31 -8.23 16.19
N ILE A 42 10.92 -9.34 16.62
CA ILE A 42 10.79 -9.88 17.99
C ILE A 42 11.35 -8.90 19.02
N ASP A 43 12.53 -8.32 18.76
CA ASP A 43 13.20 -7.37 19.66
C ASP A 43 12.36 -6.10 19.86
N ASN A 44 11.56 -5.72 18.85
CA ASN A 44 10.63 -4.60 18.91
C ASN A 44 9.24 -4.98 19.47
N GLN A 45 9.15 -6.02 20.31
CA GLN A 45 7.90 -6.56 20.91
C GLN A 45 6.91 -7.20 19.93
N GLY A 46 7.36 -7.51 18.71
CA GLY A 46 6.53 -8.09 17.65
C GLY A 46 5.68 -7.07 16.90
N ILE A 47 5.07 -7.53 15.82
CA ILE A 47 4.18 -6.70 14.99
C ILE A 47 2.88 -6.45 15.75
N GLN A 48 2.55 -5.17 15.93
CA GLN A 48 1.32 -4.71 16.59
C GLN A 48 0.44 -3.88 15.64
N THR A 49 1.04 -3.08 14.76
CA THR A 49 0.29 -2.15 13.90
C THR A 49 0.28 -2.56 12.43
N ASN A 50 -0.73 -2.10 11.69
CA ASN A 50 -0.84 -2.31 10.25
C ASN A 50 0.40 -1.80 9.48
N VAL A 51 0.98 -0.68 9.91
CA VAL A 51 2.19 -0.10 9.30
C VAL A 51 3.40 -1.00 9.48
N GLN A 52 3.61 -1.54 10.69
CA GLN A 52 4.69 -2.49 10.97
C GLN A 52 4.52 -3.77 10.16
N TYR A 53 3.28 -4.27 10.07
CA TYR A 53 2.96 -5.45 9.28
C TYR A 53 3.29 -5.26 7.79
N LYS A 54 2.80 -4.19 7.16
CA LYS A 54 3.05 -3.89 5.74
C LYS A 54 4.55 -3.76 5.45
N LYS A 55 5.30 -3.11 6.34
CA LYS A 55 6.76 -3.01 6.21
C LYS A 55 7.44 -4.37 6.26
N PHE A 56 7.07 -5.20 7.24
CA PHE A 56 7.60 -6.56 7.37
C PHE A 56 7.29 -7.42 6.14
N ILE A 57 6.03 -7.45 5.70
CA ILE A 57 5.62 -8.24 4.53
C ILE A 57 6.35 -7.78 3.27
N SER A 58 6.49 -6.47 3.04
CA SER A 58 7.21 -5.96 1.89
C SER A 58 8.68 -6.41 1.88
N GLU A 59 9.39 -6.29 3.01
CA GLU A 59 10.79 -6.74 3.12
C GLU A 59 10.90 -8.28 3.00
N PHE A 60 9.95 -9.01 3.59
CA PHE A 60 9.87 -10.46 3.54
C PHE A 60 9.64 -10.98 2.11
N GLU A 61 8.69 -10.41 1.37
CA GLU A 61 8.40 -10.79 -0.01
C GLU A 61 9.55 -10.46 -0.95
N GLU A 62 10.22 -9.32 -0.77
CA GLU A 62 11.42 -8.97 -1.53
C GLU A 62 12.54 -10.00 -1.33
N MET A 63 12.75 -10.44 -0.08
CA MET A 63 13.69 -11.51 0.25
C MET A 63 13.29 -12.84 -0.37
N MET A 64 12.02 -13.24 -0.25
CA MET A 64 11.54 -14.50 -0.80
C MET A 64 11.65 -14.54 -2.33
N ASP A 65 11.28 -13.45 -3.03
CA ASP A 65 11.44 -13.30 -4.48
C ASP A 65 12.91 -13.44 -4.88
N TYR A 66 13.83 -12.82 -4.14
CA TYR A 66 15.28 -12.99 -4.36
C TYR A 66 15.72 -14.45 -4.19
N PHE A 67 15.35 -15.10 -3.08
CA PHE A 67 15.77 -16.47 -2.80
C PHE A 67 15.18 -17.49 -3.79
N THR A 68 13.93 -17.31 -4.22
CA THR A 68 13.33 -18.14 -5.27
C THR A 68 14.06 -17.99 -6.61
N ARG A 69 14.45 -16.78 -7.00
CA ARG A 69 15.22 -16.54 -8.24
C ARG A 69 16.62 -17.15 -8.22
N MET A 70 17.22 -17.20 -7.04
CA MET A 70 18.56 -17.75 -6.83
C MET A 70 18.54 -19.25 -6.48
N GLU A 71 17.38 -19.90 -6.53
CA GLU A 71 17.21 -21.35 -6.33
C GLU A 71 17.70 -21.86 -4.96
N TYR A 72 17.49 -21.08 -3.90
CA TYR A 72 17.78 -21.55 -2.54
C TYR A 72 16.83 -22.69 -2.13
N SER A 73 17.34 -23.92 -2.07
CA SER A 73 16.55 -25.14 -1.82
C SER A 73 16.02 -25.29 -0.39
N ASN A 74 16.63 -24.59 0.57
CA ASN A 74 16.31 -24.63 2.00
C ASN A 74 15.15 -23.69 2.39
N LEU A 75 14.71 -22.83 1.49
CA LEU A 75 13.69 -21.82 1.77
C LEU A 75 12.36 -22.19 1.12
N ASN A 76 11.36 -22.46 1.96
CA ASN A 76 10.00 -22.74 1.50
C ASN A 76 9.17 -21.43 1.45
N PRO A 77 8.74 -20.96 0.27
CA PRO A 77 7.96 -19.73 0.13
C PRO A 77 6.56 -19.80 0.72
N GLU A 78 6.02 -21.00 0.92
CA GLU A 78 4.72 -21.19 1.55
C GLU A 78 4.79 -21.24 3.08
N ASN A 79 6.00 -21.20 3.65
CA ASN A 79 6.20 -21.32 5.08
C ASN A 79 5.67 -20.09 5.83
N GLY A 80 4.64 -20.31 6.66
CA GLY A 80 4.06 -19.27 7.52
C GLY A 80 4.83 -19.02 8.82
N GLU A 81 5.79 -19.87 9.20
CA GLU A 81 6.54 -19.76 10.46
C GLU A 81 7.26 -18.41 10.67
N PRO A 82 7.98 -17.86 9.69
CA PRO A 82 8.66 -16.57 9.87
C PRO A 82 7.69 -15.46 10.25
N LEU A 83 6.57 -15.35 9.51
CA LEU A 83 5.52 -14.39 9.81
C LEU A 83 4.91 -14.67 11.19
N TRP A 84 4.53 -15.92 11.47
CA TRP A 84 3.96 -16.30 12.77
C TRP A 84 4.85 -15.89 13.94
N LYS A 85 6.16 -16.13 13.87
CA LYS A 85 7.11 -15.77 14.94
C LYS A 85 7.14 -14.28 15.21
N THR A 86 7.07 -13.45 14.18
CA THR A 86 7.14 -11.99 14.29
C THR A 86 5.91 -11.31 14.89
N LEU A 87 4.76 -11.97 14.92
CA LEU A 87 3.53 -11.39 15.48
C LEU A 87 3.67 -11.19 17.00
N SER A 88 3.10 -10.10 17.52
CA SER A 88 2.97 -9.88 18.96
C SER A 88 2.06 -10.95 19.61
N ALA A 89 2.15 -11.09 20.93
CA ALA A 89 1.37 -12.09 21.66
C ALA A 89 -0.14 -11.83 21.59
N GLU A 90 -0.56 -10.57 21.54
CA GLU A 90 -1.95 -10.14 21.39
C GLU A 90 -2.47 -10.51 20.00
N LEU A 91 -1.74 -10.11 18.95
CA LEU A 91 -2.11 -10.42 17.58
C LEU A 91 -2.14 -11.93 17.30
N LYS A 92 -1.21 -12.70 17.89
CA LYS A 92 -1.24 -14.18 17.82
C LYS A 92 -2.53 -14.77 18.40
N LYS A 93 -3.05 -14.22 19.49
CA LYS A 93 -4.30 -14.71 20.10
C LYS A 93 -5.47 -14.44 19.18
N GLU A 94 -5.57 -13.23 18.64
CA GLU A 94 -6.67 -12.84 17.76
C GLU A 94 -6.66 -13.62 16.46
N VAL A 95 -5.49 -13.75 15.81
CA VAL A 95 -5.33 -14.59 14.62
C VAL A 95 -5.70 -16.04 14.90
N THR A 96 -5.35 -16.59 16.07
CA THR A 96 -5.73 -17.96 16.44
C THR A 96 -7.23 -18.10 16.66
N LYS A 97 -7.88 -17.09 17.24
CA LYS A 97 -9.32 -17.02 17.46
C LYS A 97 -10.04 -17.00 16.11
N GLU A 98 -9.67 -16.12 15.20
CA GLU A 98 -10.24 -16.05 13.85
C GLU A 98 -10.02 -17.33 13.04
N LEU A 99 -8.81 -17.90 13.09
CA LEU A 99 -8.53 -19.20 12.48
C LEU A 99 -9.39 -20.34 13.04
N SER A 100 -9.75 -20.26 14.32
CA SER A 100 -10.62 -21.23 14.97
C SER A 100 -12.09 -21.05 14.58
N HIS A 101 -12.57 -19.80 14.50
CA HIS A 101 -13.91 -19.47 14.01
C HIS A 101 -14.10 -19.93 12.57
N ALA A 102 -13.10 -19.72 11.72
CA ALA A 102 -13.11 -20.15 10.31
C ALA A 102 -12.83 -21.65 10.10
N LYS A 103 -12.60 -22.44 11.16
CA LYS A 103 -12.25 -23.88 11.10
C LYS A 103 -11.02 -24.18 10.21
N LYS A 104 -10.12 -23.21 10.03
CA LYS A 104 -8.87 -23.36 9.25
C LYS A 104 -7.69 -23.81 10.11
N LEU A 105 -7.82 -23.74 11.44
CA LEU A 105 -6.81 -24.20 12.38
C LEU A 105 -6.73 -25.73 12.43
N LYS A 106 -5.74 -26.30 11.74
CA LYS A 106 -5.45 -27.74 11.82
C LYS A 106 -4.73 -28.07 13.12
N LYS A 107 -4.98 -29.26 13.65
CA LYS A 107 -4.30 -29.80 14.83
C LYS A 107 -3.62 -31.12 14.48
N THR A 108 -2.45 -31.36 15.03
CA THR A 108 -1.76 -32.65 14.95
C THR A 108 -2.49 -33.69 15.81
N LYS A 109 -2.19 -34.98 15.61
CA LYS A 109 -2.69 -36.08 16.47
C LYS A 109 -2.39 -35.84 17.95
N ASP A 110 -1.29 -35.15 18.26
CA ASP A 110 -0.89 -34.75 19.62
C ASP A 110 -1.62 -33.51 20.16
N GLY A 111 -2.61 -32.97 19.43
CA GLY A 111 -3.36 -31.78 19.82
C GLY A 111 -2.63 -30.44 19.60
N LYS A 112 -1.35 -30.46 19.18
CA LYS A 112 -0.60 -29.25 18.83
C LYS A 112 -1.22 -28.54 17.63
N LYS A 113 -1.32 -27.20 17.70
CA LYS A 113 -1.83 -26.35 16.61
C LYS A 113 -0.78 -26.27 15.49
N ILE A 114 -1.19 -26.54 14.26
CA ILE A 114 -0.34 -26.41 13.08
C ILE A 114 -0.47 -24.98 12.57
N ILE A 115 0.67 -24.32 12.34
CA ILE A 115 0.70 -22.98 11.76
C ILE A 115 0.22 -23.08 10.30
N PRO A 116 -0.76 -22.25 9.89
CA PRO A 116 -1.22 -22.22 8.50
C PRO A 116 -0.09 -21.84 7.52
N ASN A 117 -0.30 -22.13 6.24
CA ASN A 117 0.56 -21.64 5.18
C ASN A 117 0.54 -20.10 5.11
N LEU A 118 1.60 -19.53 4.52
CA LEU A 118 1.83 -18.09 4.49
C LEU A 118 0.64 -17.30 3.92
N SER A 119 0.05 -17.76 2.81
CA SER A 119 -1.07 -17.05 2.16
C SER A 119 -2.31 -16.97 3.05
N THR A 120 -2.70 -18.09 3.69
CA THR A 120 -3.80 -18.11 4.65
C THR A 120 -3.47 -17.22 5.85
N LEU A 121 -2.25 -17.31 6.38
CA LEU A 121 -1.86 -16.54 7.55
C LEU A 121 -1.89 -15.03 7.29
N LYS A 122 -1.52 -14.55 6.08
CA LYS A 122 -1.61 -13.13 5.72
C LYS A 122 -3.03 -12.58 5.84
N ILE A 123 -4.01 -13.30 5.30
CA ILE A 123 -5.42 -12.90 5.32
C ILE A 123 -5.90 -12.68 6.76
N TYR A 124 -5.68 -13.65 7.64
CA TYR A 124 -6.15 -13.56 9.03
C TYR A 124 -5.36 -12.55 9.87
N VAL A 125 -4.09 -12.29 9.54
CA VAL A 125 -3.32 -11.23 10.22
C VAL A 125 -3.85 -9.86 9.82
N GLU A 126 -4.16 -9.63 8.55
CA GLU A 126 -4.78 -8.39 8.10
C GLU A 126 -6.15 -8.18 8.75
N GLU A 127 -6.96 -9.23 8.81
CA GLU A 127 -8.28 -9.20 9.44
C GLU A 127 -8.19 -8.90 10.95
N ALA A 128 -7.25 -9.54 11.66
CA ALA A 128 -7.01 -9.28 13.07
C ALA A 128 -6.45 -7.86 13.34
N LEU A 129 -5.61 -7.33 12.45
CA LEU A 129 -5.11 -5.96 12.56
C LEU A 129 -6.24 -4.93 12.39
N VAL A 130 -7.19 -5.18 11.49
CA VAL A 130 -8.37 -4.33 11.35
C VAL A 130 -9.17 -4.30 12.66
N ILE A 131 -9.41 -5.45 13.28
CA ILE A 131 -10.14 -5.54 14.56
C ILE A 131 -9.41 -4.77 15.68
N VAL A 132 -8.09 -4.97 15.81
CA VAL A 132 -7.27 -4.28 16.83
C VAL A 132 -7.24 -2.77 16.62
N ASP A 133 -7.24 -2.29 15.37
CA ASP A 133 -7.29 -0.86 15.06
C ASP A 133 -8.65 -0.23 15.46
N PHE A 134 -9.75 -1.00 15.48
CA PHE A 134 -11.08 -0.53 15.91
C PHE A 134 -11.33 -0.67 17.42
N ASP A 135 -10.88 -1.74 18.07
CA ASP A 135 -11.08 -1.98 19.50
C ASP A 135 -10.31 -0.98 20.40
N GLY A 136 -9.37 -0.20 19.83
CA GLY A 136 -8.66 0.89 20.51
C GLY A 136 -9.52 2.12 20.88
N GLU A 137 -10.75 2.24 20.36
CA GLU A 137 -11.68 3.33 20.71
C GLU A 137 -12.76 2.94 21.74
N GLU A 138 -12.95 1.66 22.06
CA GLU A 138 -14.10 1.18 22.86
C GLU A 138 -13.75 0.59 24.26
N GLU A 139 -12.48 0.56 24.69
CA GLU A 139 -12.08 -0.03 25.98
C GLU A 139 -12.10 0.90 27.21
N GLU A 140 -12.64 2.11 27.12
CA GLU A 140 -13.13 2.82 28.31
C GLU A 140 -14.66 2.74 28.32
N VAL A 141 -15.27 2.39 29.45
CA VAL A 141 -16.74 2.37 29.70
C VAL A 141 -17.48 1.03 29.47
N ILE A 142 -16.94 -0.14 29.84
CA ILE A 142 -17.83 -1.26 30.24
C ILE A 142 -17.34 -1.98 31.50
N THR A 143 -17.17 -1.24 32.59
CA THR A 143 -17.35 -1.80 33.94
C THR A 143 -18.21 -0.86 34.79
N THR A 144 -19.54 -1.00 34.69
CA THR A 144 -20.46 -0.95 35.85
C THR A 144 -21.91 -1.11 35.39
N LYS A 145 -22.55 -2.18 35.86
CA LYS A 145 -24.00 -2.38 35.79
C LYS A 145 -24.72 -1.27 36.57
N LYS A 146 -25.46 -0.38 35.91
CA LYS A 146 -26.62 0.33 36.50
C LYS A 146 -27.74 0.50 35.48
N ASN A 147 -28.91 0.04 35.89
CA ASN A 147 -30.19 0.12 35.22
C ASN A 147 -30.67 1.58 35.22
N VAL A 148 -30.83 2.23 34.05
CA VAL A 148 -31.40 3.58 33.95
C VAL A 148 -32.29 3.69 32.71
N LYS A 149 -33.44 4.31 32.96
CA LYS A 149 -34.64 4.49 32.15
C LYS A 149 -34.36 5.29 30.88
N ILE A 150 -34.84 4.78 29.74
CA ILE A 150 -34.79 5.43 28.43
C ILE A 150 -35.44 6.82 28.53
N GLN A 151 -34.66 7.86 28.26
CA GLN A 151 -35.15 9.20 27.91
C GLN A 151 -34.95 9.40 26.40
N GLU A 152 -35.99 9.90 25.76
CA GLU A 152 -36.06 10.15 24.31
C GLU A 152 -34.91 11.02 23.78
N PRO A 153 -34.47 10.78 22.54
CA PRO A 153 -33.29 11.43 21.97
C PRO A 153 -33.51 12.93 21.80
N VAL A 154 -32.60 13.70 22.39
CA VAL A 154 -32.47 15.15 22.16
C VAL A 154 -32.15 15.38 20.68
N ARG A 155 -33.02 16.16 20.04
CA ARG A 155 -33.08 16.56 18.63
C ARG A 155 -31.74 16.62 17.87
N LEU A 156 -31.69 15.80 16.81
CA LEU A 156 -30.73 15.76 15.69
C LEU A 156 -30.70 17.03 14.80
N GLU A 157 -31.59 18.00 15.01
CA GLU A 157 -31.74 19.18 14.14
C GLU A 157 -30.45 20.03 14.07
N SER A 158 -29.65 20.05 15.14
CA SER A 158 -28.40 20.83 15.18
C SER A 158 -27.30 20.30 14.25
N GLN A 159 -27.23 18.98 14.07
CA GLN A 159 -26.17 18.34 13.29
C GLN A 159 -26.48 18.38 11.79
N GLU A 160 -27.75 18.20 11.42
CA GLU A 160 -28.20 18.32 10.04
C GLU A 160 -28.11 19.77 9.52
N ASP A 161 -28.43 20.76 10.36
CA ASP A 161 -28.27 22.18 10.01
C ASP A 161 -26.80 22.60 9.94
N ALA A 162 -25.92 21.99 10.73
CA ALA A 162 -24.48 22.19 10.63
C ALA A 162 -23.92 21.58 9.33
N PHE A 163 -24.38 20.39 8.95
CA PHE A 163 -23.96 19.74 7.70
C PHE A 163 -24.48 20.48 6.46
N ARG A 164 -25.73 20.98 6.52
CA ARG A 164 -26.30 21.82 5.44
C ARG A 164 -25.52 23.12 5.29
N ARG A 165 -25.21 23.80 6.41
CA ARG A 165 -24.39 25.03 6.37
C ARG A 165 -22.99 24.77 5.80
N ALA A 166 -22.33 23.68 6.18
CA ALA A 166 -21.01 23.31 5.65
C ALA A 166 -21.04 23.06 4.13
N MET A 167 -22.06 22.34 3.64
CA MET A 167 -22.26 22.10 2.21
C MET A 167 -22.59 23.38 1.43
N GLU A 168 -23.30 24.32 2.05
CA GLU A 168 -23.67 25.60 1.43
C GLU A 168 -22.49 26.59 1.36
N THR A 169 -21.59 26.58 2.36
CA THR A 169 -20.28 27.26 2.27
C THR A 169 -19.41 26.69 1.17
N CYS A 170 -19.35 25.36 1.03
CA CYS A 170 -18.55 24.70 -0.01
C CYS A 170 -19.11 25.01 -1.42
N LYS A 171 -20.43 25.13 -1.57
CA LYS A 171 -21.08 25.58 -2.82
C LYS A 171 -20.86 27.06 -3.13
N ARG A 172 -20.74 27.94 -2.12
CA ARG A 172 -20.38 29.35 -2.33
C ARG A 172 -18.92 29.54 -2.72
N GLU A 173 -18.03 28.69 -2.23
CA GLU A 173 -16.61 28.66 -2.63
C GLU A 173 -16.42 28.07 -4.04
N ALA A 174 -17.35 27.25 -4.52
CA ALA A 174 -17.40 26.72 -5.88
C ALA A 174 -18.09 27.64 -6.90
N GLN A 175 -17.96 28.97 -6.76
CA GLN A 175 -18.27 29.87 -7.88
C GLN A 175 -17.24 29.68 -9.01
N PRO A 176 -17.64 29.78 -10.29
CA PRO A 176 -16.71 29.66 -11.39
C PRO A 176 -15.68 30.76 -11.26
N TYR A 177 -14.44 30.35 -11.03
CA TYR A 177 -13.22 31.13 -11.16
C TYR A 177 -13.38 32.15 -12.29
N PRO A 178 -13.21 33.47 -12.04
CA PRO A 178 -13.00 34.39 -13.13
C PRO A 178 -11.77 33.86 -13.88
N ARG A 179 -11.94 33.65 -15.19
CA ARG A 179 -10.89 33.24 -16.12
C ARG A 179 -9.64 34.03 -15.78
N SER A 180 -8.62 33.34 -15.25
CA SER A 180 -7.41 33.96 -14.75
C SER A 180 -6.75 34.73 -15.88
N THR A 181 -6.75 36.05 -15.76
CA THR A 181 -5.80 36.90 -16.48
C THR A 181 -4.41 36.40 -16.09
N SER A 182 -3.64 35.98 -17.09
CA SER A 182 -2.25 35.54 -16.94
C SER A 182 -1.47 36.49 -16.02
N PRO A 183 -0.56 35.98 -15.18
CA PRO A 183 0.33 36.84 -14.42
C PRO A 183 1.10 37.71 -15.40
N ASN A 184 0.95 39.02 -15.27
CA ASN A 184 1.88 39.97 -15.88
C ASN A 184 3.28 39.58 -15.40
N PHE A 185 4.04 38.99 -16.32
CA PHE A 185 5.48 38.85 -16.18
C PHE A 185 6.06 40.24 -15.96
N PRO A 186 7.04 40.42 -15.05
CA PRO A 186 7.77 41.66 -15.01
C PRO A 186 8.45 41.84 -16.36
N GLU A 187 8.12 42.94 -17.03
CA GLU A 187 8.88 43.50 -18.15
C GLU A 187 10.34 43.67 -17.68
N GLY A 188 11.16 42.69 -18.03
CA GLY A 188 12.48 42.55 -17.44
C GLY A 188 13.36 41.60 -18.23
N ARG A 189 13.67 41.99 -19.47
CA ARG A 189 14.68 41.40 -20.37
C ARG A 189 14.51 39.91 -20.68
N MET A 190 13.93 39.65 -21.85
CA MET A 190 14.21 38.43 -22.60
C MET A 190 15.73 38.24 -22.69
N ARG A 191 16.25 37.16 -22.09
CA ARG A 191 17.61 36.73 -22.40
C ARG A 191 17.60 36.20 -23.83
N THR A 192 17.98 37.08 -24.75
CA THR A 192 18.38 36.75 -26.11
C THR A 192 19.59 35.81 -26.06
N GLY A 193 19.33 34.51 -26.08
CA GLY A 193 20.28 33.46 -26.42
C GLY A 193 19.75 32.70 -27.63
N PRO A 194 20.59 32.28 -28.59
CA PRO A 194 20.10 31.69 -29.83
C PRO A 194 19.47 30.33 -29.55
N LEU A 195 18.14 30.24 -29.59
CA LEU A 195 17.42 28.98 -29.54
C LEU A 195 17.64 28.26 -30.88
N GLU A 196 18.69 27.44 -30.94
CA GLU A 196 18.83 26.45 -32.00
C GLU A 196 17.86 25.30 -31.72
N CYS A 197 16.98 25.04 -32.68
CA CYS A 197 16.08 23.91 -32.67
C CYS A 197 16.89 22.63 -32.51
N TYR A 198 16.51 21.81 -31.52
CA TYR A 198 17.22 20.55 -31.24
C TYR A 198 17.21 19.59 -32.43
N TYR A 199 16.14 19.64 -33.23
CA TYR A 199 15.88 18.75 -34.38
C TYR A 199 16.80 19.07 -35.57
N CYS A 200 16.77 20.31 -36.05
CA CYS A 200 17.44 20.69 -37.30
C CYS A 200 18.60 21.67 -37.11
N LYS A 201 18.93 22.04 -35.86
CA LYS A 201 20.02 22.98 -35.48
C LYS A 201 19.90 24.37 -36.11
N LYS A 202 18.69 24.78 -36.53
CA LYS A 202 18.40 26.12 -37.06
C LYS A 202 17.74 26.99 -35.99
N ARG A 203 17.78 28.32 -36.13
CA ARG A 203 17.20 29.26 -35.17
C ARG A 203 15.69 29.37 -35.32
N HIS A 204 14.95 28.51 -34.65
CA HIS A 204 13.50 28.55 -34.49
C HIS A 204 13.07 27.71 -33.29
N THR A 205 11.82 27.86 -32.86
CA THR A 205 11.26 27.05 -31.76
C THR A 205 10.77 25.70 -32.29
N ILE A 206 10.78 24.66 -31.46
CA ILE A 206 10.40 23.28 -31.85
C ILE A 206 9.03 23.19 -32.56
N PRO A 207 7.98 23.93 -32.14
CA PRO A 207 6.69 23.95 -32.85
C PRO A 207 6.77 24.47 -34.28
N ASP A 208 7.74 25.33 -34.58
CA ASP A 208 7.94 25.94 -35.90
C ASP A 208 8.91 25.12 -36.78
N CYS A 209 9.28 23.90 -36.37
CA CYS A 209 10.23 23.07 -37.09
C CYS A 209 9.53 22.17 -38.14
N ASP A 210 9.79 22.42 -39.42
CA ASP A 210 9.25 21.65 -40.54
C ASP A 210 9.64 20.15 -40.52
N ASP A 211 10.79 19.82 -39.92
CA ASP A 211 11.26 18.43 -39.79
C ASP A 211 10.47 17.70 -38.69
N PHE A 212 10.25 18.36 -37.54
CA PHE A 212 9.39 17.84 -36.48
C PHE A 212 7.93 17.68 -36.94
N ALA A 213 7.43 18.63 -37.74
CA ALA A 213 6.07 18.60 -38.26
C ALA A 213 5.81 17.47 -39.28
N ARG A 214 6.87 16.97 -39.93
CA ARG A 214 6.81 15.83 -40.86
C ARG A 214 6.75 14.50 -40.12
N ASP A 215 7.58 14.31 -39.11
CA ASP A 215 7.59 13.08 -38.30
C ASP A 215 6.31 12.88 -37.47
N TYR A 216 5.57 13.96 -37.17
CA TYR A 216 4.28 13.86 -36.48
C TYR A 216 3.13 13.41 -37.41
N LYS A 217 3.33 13.37 -38.73
CA LYS A 217 2.29 13.09 -39.73
C LYS A 217 2.40 11.72 -40.41
N GLU A 218 3.43 10.92 -40.10
CA GLU A 218 3.54 9.49 -40.48
C GLU A 218 3.14 8.58 -39.31
#